data_AF-A0AAU1DHJ1-F1
#
_entry.id   AF-A0AAU1DHJ1-F1
#
_cell.length_a   1.000
_cell.length_b   1.000
_cell.length_c   1.000
_cell.angle_alpha   90.00
_cell.angle_beta   90.00
_cell.angle_gamma   90.00
#
_symmetry.space_group_name_H-M   'P 1'
#
loop_
_entity.id
_entity.type
_entity.pdbx_description
1 polymer ?
#
loop_
_entity_poly.entity_id
_entity_poly.type
_entity_poly.pdbx_seq_one_letter_code
_entity_poly.pdbx_strand_id
1 'polypeptide(L)'
;MTKNRDLLGALALLAALVATASAEYELARACGFGALVAGCIPGALDVYALRAFSVKRDVPAVVVALISTNALAHLVASHLIPVSVPLVVAVSAIAPLVLWRVKALSAPLTASQPAPVPAESKPAAEPVAAPVAIPPPAPVKQPAHSADPLLATARKLQRDAGKVLTLRALQTELRIGQSRAQRIRVQLAGGAA
;
A
#
# COMPACT_ATOMS: atom_id res chain seq x y z
N MET A 1 38.78 -0.25 13.90
CA MET A 1 38.71 -1.72 13.78
C MET A 1 37.28 -2.24 13.49
N THR A 2 36.50 -1.58 12.62
CA THR A 2 35.08 -1.89 12.38
C THR A 2 34.84 -2.67 11.09
N LYS A 3 35.63 -2.42 10.03
CA LYS A 3 35.44 -2.99 8.69
C LYS A 3 35.45 -4.52 8.63
N ASN A 4 36.26 -5.20 9.45
CA ASN A 4 36.35 -6.66 9.46
C ASN A 4 35.17 -7.33 10.19
N ARG A 5 34.57 -6.68 11.20
CA ARG A 5 33.40 -7.23 11.91
C ARG A 5 32.17 -7.19 11.02
N ASP A 6 32.04 -6.13 10.22
CA ASP A 6 30.97 -6.01 9.21
C ASP A 6 31.11 -7.05 8.10
N LEU A 7 32.36 -7.38 7.69
CA LEU A 7 32.63 -8.44 6.71
C LEU A 7 32.25 -9.83 7.22
N LEU A 8 32.65 -10.19 8.44
CA LEU A 8 32.29 -11.48 9.03
C LEU A 8 30.77 -11.61 9.21
N GLY A 9 30.10 -10.53 9.64
CA GLY A 9 28.64 -10.50 9.75
C GLY A 9 27.94 -10.64 8.39
N ALA A 10 28.42 -9.93 7.37
CA ALA A 10 27.88 -10.02 6.01
C ALA A 10 28.10 -11.41 5.40
N LEU A 11 29.27 -12.02 5.63
CA LEU A 11 29.55 -13.39 5.19
C LEU A 11 28.68 -14.42 5.91
N ALA A 12 28.49 -14.28 7.22
CA ALA A 12 27.60 -15.15 7.98
C ALA A 12 26.15 -15.02 7.50
N LEU A 13 25.68 -13.81 7.22
CA LEU A 13 24.35 -13.56 6.67
C LEU A 13 24.21 -14.16 5.27
N LEU A 14 25.19 -13.96 4.39
CA LEU A 14 25.17 -14.52 3.04
C LEU A 14 25.20 -16.05 3.07
N ALA A 15 26.02 -16.65 3.93
CA ALA A 15 26.06 -18.11 4.11
C ALA A 15 24.71 -18.64 4.61
N ALA A 16 24.07 -17.96 5.57
CA ALA A 16 22.75 -18.33 6.06
C ALA A 16 21.69 -18.23 4.95
N LEU A 17 21.66 -17.14 4.18
CA LEU A 17 20.75 -16.96 3.04
C LEU A 17 20.92 -18.04 1.96
N VAL A 18 22.18 -18.37 1.62
CA VAL A 18 22.45 -19.44 0.63
C VAL A 18 21.99 -20.80 1.15
N ALA A 19 22.21 -21.10 2.43
CA ALA A 19 21.77 -22.36 3.03
C ALA A 19 20.25 -22.49 3.05
N THR A 20 19.52 -21.43 3.46
CA THR A 20 18.05 -21.44 3.44
C THR A 20 17.52 -21.50 2.00
N ALA A 21 18.10 -20.72 1.09
CA ALA A 21 17.68 -20.71 -0.31
C ALA A 21 17.84 -22.07 -0.99
N SER A 22 18.92 -22.80 -0.70
CA SER A 22 19.14 -24.15 -1.25
C SER A 22 18.06 -25.13 -0.77
N ALA A 23 17.68 -25.09 0.50
CA ALA A 23 16.66 -25.99 1.05
C ALA A 23 15.28 -25.70 0.45
N GLU A 24 14.90 -24.43 0.39
CA GLU A 24 13.63 -23.98 -0.19
C GLU A 24 13.54 -24.25 -1.70
N TYR A 25 14.66 -24.10 -2.41
CA TYR A 25 14.76 -24.46 -3.83
C TYR A 25 14.46 -25.96 -4.03
N GLU A 26 15.12 -26.84 -3.28
CA GLU A 26 14.88 -28.29 -3.39
C GLU A 26 13.46 -28.67 -2.98
N LEU A 27 12.88 -28.01 -1.97
CA LEU A 27 11.47 -28.19 -1.60
C LEU A 27 10.54 -27.83 -2.76
N ALA A 28 10.81 -26.72 -3.46
CA ALA A 28 10.04 -26.32 -4.64
C ALA A 28 10.25 -27.32 -5.80
N ARG A 29 11.47 -27.79 -6.03
CA ARG A 29 11.74 -28.83 -7.04
C ARG A 29 10.98 -30.12 -6.75
N ALA A 30 10.94 -30.54 -5.48
CA ALA A 30 10.18 -31.70 -5.02
C ALA A 30 8.66 -31.53 -5.23
N CYS A 31 8.15 -30.30 -5.15
CA CYS A 31 6.75 -29.97 -5.46
C CYS A 31 6.45 -29.84 -6.97
N GLY A 32 7.42 -30.08 -7.84
CA GLY A 32 7.24 -30.08 -9.31
C GLY A 32 7.49 -28.75 -10.00
N PHE A 33 8.02 -27.73 -9.31
CA PHE A 33 8.35 -26.45 -9.94
C PHE A 33 9.56 -26.56 -10.88
N GLY A 34 9.51 -25.89 -12.02
CA GLY A 34 10.67 -25.74 -12.92
C GLY A 34 11.82 -25.00 -12.24
N ALA A 35 13.08 -25.27 -12.64
CA ALA A 35 14.27 -24.74 -11.97
C ALA A 35 14.24 -23.21 -11.77
N LEU A 36 13.86 -22.46 -12.81
CA LEU A 36 13.76 -21.00 -12.70
C LEU A 36 12.69 -20.56 -11.68
N VAL A 37 11.52 -21.19 -11.69
CA VAL A 37 10.41 -20.83 -10.78
C VAL A 37 10.73 -21.27 -9.35
N ALA A 38 11.39 -22.42 -9.18
CA ALA A 38 11.86 -22.90 -7.90
C ALA A 38 12.85 -21.92 -7.25
N GLY A 39 13.72 -21.27 -8.04
CA GLY A 39 14.62 -20.22 -7.56
C GLY A 39 13.91 -18.93 -7.14
N CYS A 40 12.74 -18.64 -7.69
CA CYS A 40 11.95 -17.47 -7.29
C CYS A 40 11.34 -17.61 -5.89
N ILE A 41 11.10 -18.83 -5.39
CA ILE A 41 10.52 -19.06 -4.06
C ILE A 41 11.43 -18.53 -2.94
N PRO A 42 12.70 -18.94 -2.84
CA PRO A 42 13.61 -18.41 -1.83
C PRO A 42 13.90 -16.93 -2.03
N GLY A 43 14.07 -16.48 -3.27
CA GLY A 43 14.26 -15.06 -3.56
C GLY A 43 13.09 -14.20 -3.06
N ALA A 44 11.85 -14.68 -3.20
CA ALA A 44 10.67 -13.99 -2.68
C ALA A 44 10.67 -13.94 -1.14
N LEU A 45 10.95 -15.06 -0.46
CA LEU A 45 11.01 -15.12 1.00
C LEU A 45 12.11 -14.23 1.58
N ASP A 46 13.30 -14.22 0.97
CA ASP A 46 14.42 -13.39 1.40
C ASP A 46 14.10 -11.89 1.27
N VAL A 47 13.51 -11.47 0.15
CA VAL A 47 13.08 -10.08 -0.04
C VAL A 47 12.04 -9.68 1.00
N TYR A 48 11.09 -10.57 1.32
CA TYR A 48 10.12 -10.33 2.37
C TYR A 48 10.79 -10.24 3.75
N ALA A 49 11.74 -11.11 4.06
CA ALA A 49 12.49 -11.08 5.32
C ALA A 49 13.28 -9.78 5.48
N LEU A 50 14.07 -9.42 4.47
CA LEU A 50 14.82 -8.16 4.44
C LEU A 50 13.90 -6.96 4.60
N ARG A 51 12.74 -6.95 3.93
CA ARG A 51 11.76 -5.87 4.05
C ARG A 51 11.19 -5.81 5.46
N ALA A 52 10.69 -6.93 6.00
CA ALA A 52 10.09 -7.03 7.32
C ALA A 52 11.07 -6.61 8.43
N PHE A 53 12.33 -7.05 8.36
CA PHE A 53 13.38 -6.63 9.29
C PHE A 53 13.71 -5.14 9.16
N SER A 54 13.81 -4.63 7.94
CA SER A 54 14.11 -3.21 7.69
C SER A 54 13.05 -2.27 8.25
N VAL A 55 11.77 -2.65 8.15
CA VAL A 55 10.65 -1.85 8.69
C VAL A 55 10.25 -2.25 10.11
N LYS A 56 10.92 -3.26 10.71
CA LYS A 56 10.62 -3.84 12.03
C LYS A 56 9.14 -4.19 12.22
N ARG A 57 8.47 -4.63 11.15
CA ARG A 57 7.05 -5.03 11.13
C ARG A 57 6.93 -6.38 10.44
N ASP A 58 5.98 -7.19 10.89
CA ASP A 58 5.75 -8.55 10.37
C ASP A 58 6.90 -9.54 10.61
N VAL A 59 7.81 -9.19 11.53
CA VAL A 59 8.97 -10.01 11.90
C VAL A 59 8.59 -11.42 12.36
N PRO A 60 7.59 -11.62 13.25
CA PRO A 60 7.22 -12.97 13.66
C PRO A 60 6.72 -13.84 12.51
N ALA A 61 5.92 -13.26 11.60
CA ALA A 61 5.36 -14.01 10.47
C ALA A 61 6.44 -14.45 9.49
N VAL A 62 7.42 -13.59 9.18
CA VAL A 62 8.51 -13.98 8.28
C VAL A 62 9.44 -15.00 8.93
N VAL A 63 9.74 -14.88 10.22
CA VAL A 63 10.55 -15.87 10.94
C VAL A 63 9.87 -17.23 10.93
N VAL A 64 8.56 -17.29 11.20
CA VAL A 64 7.80 -18.55 11.11
C VAL A 64 7.83 -19.12 9.70
N ALA A 65 7.69 -18.29 8.66
CA ALA A 65 7.75 -18.75 7.27
C ALA A 65 9.11 -19.36 6.93
N LEU A 66 10.21 -18.70 7.29
CA LEU A 66 11.58 -19.20 7.08
C LEU A 66 11.83 -20.51 7.83
N ILE A 67 11.46 -20.59 9.11
CA ILE A 67 11.62 -21.82 9.91
C ILE A 67 10.80 -22.96 9.31
N SER A 68 9.53 -22.69 8.95
CA SER A 68 8.61 -23.72 8.47
C SER A 68 9.06 -24.28 7.11
N THR A 69 9.46 -23.42 6.19
CA THR A 69 9.91 -23.83 4.85
C THR A 69 11.22 -24.60 4.91
N ASN A 70 12.17 -24.17 5.74
CA ASN A 70 13.42 -24.89 5.98
C ASN A 70 13.17 -26.27 6.62
N ALA A 71 12.32 -26.33 7.65
CA ALA A 71 11.94 -27.59 8.28
C ALA A 71 11.24 -28.53 7.29
N LEU A 72 10.28 -28.03 6.50
CA LEU A 72 9.59 -28.80 5.47
C LEU A 72 10.55 -29.34 4.42
N ALA A 73 11.52 -28.54 3.97
CA ALA A 73 12.55 -28.98 3.02
C ALA A 73 13.31 -30.21 3.55
N HIS A 74 13.75 -30.17 4.82
CA HIS A 74 14.45 -31.30 5.44
C HIS A 74 13.54 -32.50 5.69
N LEU A 75 12.28 -32.29 6.08
CA LEU A 75 11.32 -33.38 6.30
C LEU A 75 10.98 -34.11 5.00
N VAL A 76 10.85 -33.38 3.89
CA VAL A 76 10.64 -33.96 2.56
C VAL A 76 11.90 -34.67 2.06
N ALA A 77 13.07 -34.04 2.20
CA ALA A 77 14.34 -34.62 1.76
C ALA A 77 14.72 -35.89 2.53
N SER A 78 14.36 -35.97 3.81
CA SER A 78 14.57 -37.17 4.66
C SER A 78 13.47 -38.23 4.51
N HIS A 79 12.49 -38.02 3.62
CA HIS A 79 11.34 -38.89 3.42
C HIS A 79 10.46 -39.12 4.67
N LEU A 80 10.54 -38.22 5.66
CA LEU A 80 9.66 -38.25 6.84
C LEU A 80 8.24 -37.77 6.50
N ILE A 81 8.09 -36.94 5.47
CA ILE A 81 6.79 -36.51 4.94
C ILE A 81 6.77 -36.67 3.42
N PRO A 82 5.71 -37.28 2.85
CA PRO A 82 5.57 -37.37 1.40
C PRO A 82 5.12 -36.04 0.79
N VAL A 83 5.51 -35.80 -0.47
CA VAL A 83 4.94 -34.71 -1.26
C VAL A 83 3.46 -34.99 -1.48
N SER A 84 2.61 -34.13 -0.94
CA SER A 84 1.16 -34.27 -0.94
C SER A 84 0.49 -33.02 -1.47
N VAL A 85 -0.78 -33.12 -1.89
CA VAL A 85 -1.55 -31.97 -2.41
C VAL A 85 -1.52 -30.78 -1.44
N PRO A 86 -1.72 -30.94 -0.11
CA PRO A 86 -1.64 -29.81 0.82
C PRO A 86 -0.27 -29.13 0.83
N LEU A 87 0.82 -29.90 0.73
CA LEU A 87 2.16 -29.36 0.68
C LEU A 87 2.40 -28.56 -0.60
N VAL A 88 2.01 -29.10 -1.76
CA VAL A 88 2.13 -28.40 -3.04
C VAL A 88 1.35 -27.09 -3.03
N VAL A 89 0.12 -27.11 -2.49
CA VAL A 89 -0.69 -25.90 -2.31
C VAL A 89 0.00 -24.90 -1.38
N ALA A 90 0.54 -25.36 -0.24
CA ALA A 90 1.24 -24.50 0.71
C ALA A 90 2.48 -23.83 0.08
N VAL A 91 3.31 -24.59 -0.64
CA VAL A 91 4.50 -24.08 -1.33
C VAL A 91 4.10 -23.12 -2.45
N SER A 92 3.06 -23.45 -3.22
CA SER A 92 2.52 -22.58 -4.28
C SER A 92 1.97 -21.26 -3.73
N ALA A 93 1.43 -21.27 -2.51
CA ALA A 93 0.88 -20.09 -1.86
C ALA A 93 1.96 -19.13 -1.33
N ILE A 94 3.23 -19.55 -1.22
CA ILE A 94 4.32 -18.68 -0.72
C ILE A 94 4.42 -17.41 -1.56
N ALA A 95 4.53 -17.54 -2.89
CA ALA A 95 4.70 -16.38 -3.78
C ALA A 95 3.56 -15.34 -3.67
N PRO A 96 2.26 -15.69 -3.79
CA PRO A 96 1.18 -14.73 -3.64
C PRO A 96 1.08 -14.16 -2.21
N LEU A 97 1.35 -14.95 -1.16
CA LEU A 97 1.35 -14.47 0.22
C LEU A 97 2.47 -13.45 0.46
N VAL A 98 3.69 -13.73 0.01
CA VAL A 98 4.83 -12.82 0.09
C VAL A 98 4.50 -11.52 -0.63
N LEU A 99 3.99 -11.57 -1.87
CA LEU A 99 3.60 -10.39 -2.63
C LEU A 99 2.57 -9.54 -1.85
N TRP A 100 1.54 -10.18 -1.30
CA TRP A 100 0.53 -9.50 -0.50
C TRP A 100 1.12 -8.85 0.76
N ARG A 101 1.95 -9.58 1.51
CA ARG A 101 2.61 -9.08 2.73
C ARG A 101 3.55 -7.91 2.45
N VAL A 102 4.40 -8.02 1.43
CA VAL A 102 5.32 -6.94 1.04
C VAL A 102 4.56 -5.68 0.62
N LYS A 103 3.45 -5.83 -0.11
CA LYS A 103 2.57 -4.70 -0.46
C LYS A 103 1.92 -4.09 0.78
N ALA A 104 1.44 -4.90 1.73
CA ALA A 104 0.89 -4.42 2.99
C ALA A 104 1.92 -3.67 3.84
N LEU A 105 3.19 -4.13 3.86
CA LEU A 105 4.30 -3.45 4.52
C LEU A 105 4.71 -2.14 3.85
N SER A 106 4.27 -1.90 2.61
CA SER A 106 4.54 -0.67 1.87
C SER A 106 3.47 0.41 2.11
N ALA A 107 2.33 0.07 2.72
CA ALA A 107 1.28 1.02 3.06
C ALA A 107 1.68 1.87 4.30
N PRO A 108 1.49 3.21 4.24
CA PRO A 108 1.68 4.08 5.40
C PRO A 108 0.74 3.68 6.55
N LEU A 109 1.23 3.76 7.80
CA LEU A 109 0.44 3.47 9.02
C LEU A 109 -0.83 4.34 9.14
N THR A 110 -0.88 5.45 8.41
CA THR A 110 -1.95 6.46 8.45
C THR A 110 -2.96 6.32 7.29
N ALA A 111 -2.89 5.25 6.50
CA ALA A 111 -4.01 4.90 5.63
C ALA A 111 -5.15 4.33 6.49
N SER A 112 -5.70 5.17 7.37
CA SER A 112 -7.08 5.02 7.83
C SER A 112 -7.91 4.87 6.58
N GLN A 113 -8.51 3.69 6.46
CA GLN A 113 -9.72 3.49 5.67
C GLN A 113 -10.59 4.75 5.86
N PRO A 114 -11.10 5.40 4.80
CA PRO A 114 -12.16 6.38 4.99
C PRO A 114 -13.21 5.64 5.81
N ALA A 115 -13.42 6.09 7.05
CA ALA A 115 -14.51 5.55 7.85
C ALA A 115 -15.74 5.53 6.95
N PRO A 116 -16.57 4.48 6.97
CA PRO A 116 -17.90 4.59 6.41
C PRO A 116 -18.47 5.83 7.09
N VAL A 117 -18.63 6.92 6.33
CA VAL A 117 -19.36 8.09 6.80
C VAL A 117 -20.67 7.47 7.28
N PRO A 118 -21.03 7.60 8.58
CA PRO A 118 -22.31 7.10 9.04
C PRO A 118 -23.33 7.64 8.06
N ALA A 119 -24.01 6.73 7.35
CA ALA A 119 -25.15 7.12 6.55
C ALA A 119 -26.05 7.84 7.54
N GLU A 120 -26.12 9.16 7.40
CA GLU A 120 -26.90 10.03 8.25
C GLU A 120 -28.30 9.44 8.26
N SER A 121 -28.66 8.86 9.40
CA SER A 121 -29.93 8.18 9.59
C SER A 121 -31.00 9.21 9.32
N LYS A 122 -31.55 9.16 8.11
CA LYS A 122 -32.76 9.87 7.71
C LYS A 122 -33.77 9.64 8.84
N PRO A 123 -34.20 10.69 9.56
CA PRO A 123 -35.15 10.49 10.64
C PRO A 123 -36.39 9.79 10.08
N ALA A 124 -36.75 8.69 10.74
CA ALA A 124 -37.99 7.99 10.51
C ALA A 124 -39.13 9.01 10.56
N ALA A 125 -39.97 9.01 9.54
CA ALA A 125 -41.18 9.79 9.52
C ALA A 125 -42.09 9.28 10.65
N GLU A 126 -42.15 10.03 11.76
CA GLU A 126 -43.25 9.93 12.72
C GLU A 126 -44.48 10.68 12.18
N PRO A 127 -45.71 10.23 12.54
CA PRO A 127 -46.94 10.63 11.88
C PRO A 127 -47.37 12.07 12.24
N VAL A 128 -47.96 12.72 11.23
CA VAL A 128 -48.41 14.12 11.18
C VAL A 128 -49.32 14.53 12.35
N ALA A 129 -48.97 15.64 13.01
CA ALA A 129 -49.91 16.48 13.76
C ALA A 129 -49.84 17.93 13.23
N ALA A 130 -50.96 18.38 12.67
CA ALA A 130 -51.46 19.74 12.34
C ALA A 130 -50.50 20.91 12.00
N PRO A 131 -50.84 21.73 10.98
CA PRO A 131 -49.94 22.73 10.41
C PRO A 131 -49.88 24.02 11.27
N VAL A 132 -48.71 24.30 11.84
CA VAL A 132 -48.37 25.66 12.30
C VAL A 132 -47.63 26.35 11.16
N ALA A 133 -48.16 27.49 10.72
CA ALA A 133 -47.55 28.30 9.66
C ALA A 133 -46.15 28.79 10.09
N ILE A 134 -45.11 28.24 9.46
CA ILE A 134 -43.73 28.71 9.59
C ILE A 134 -43.54 29.84 8.56
N PRO A 135 -43.16 31.06 8.95
CA PRO A 135 -42.80 32.10 7.99
C PRO A 135 -41.59 31.65 7.14
N PRO A 136 -41.50 32.09 5.87
CA PRO A 136 -40.46 31.61 4.95
C PRO A 136 -39.07 31.78 5.57
N PRO A 137 -38.22 30.74 5.57
CA PRO A 137 -36.87 30.87 6.06
C PRO A 137 -36.13 31.89 5.19
N ALA A 138 -35.60 32.92 5.84
CA ALA A 138 -34.71 33.88 5.21
C ALA A 138 -33.57 33.11 4.49
N PRO A 139 -33.15 33.54 3.29
CA PRO A 139 -32.08 32.86 2.57
C PRO A 139 -30.82 32.83 3.45
N VAL A 140 -30.46 31.63 3.90
CA VAL A 140 -29.19 31.38 4.58
C VAL A 140 -28.10 31.76 3.58
N LYS A 141 -27.43 32.89 3.83
CA LYS A 141 -26.23 33.29 3.09
C LYS A 141 -25.21 32.16 3.23
N GLN A 142 -25.05 31.40 2.16
CA GLN A 142 -23.96 30.46 1.96
C GLN A 142 -22.66 31.21 2.29
N PRO A 143 -21.81 30.74 3.21
CA PRO A 143 -20.58 31.44 3.53
C PRO A 143 -19.75 31.52 2.25
N ALA A 144 -19.53 32.76 1.80
CA ALA A 144 -18.69 33.08 0.66
C ALA A 144 -17.37 32.33 0.82
N HIS A 145 -17.14 31.37 -0.07
CA HIS A 145 -15.87 30.65 -0.13
C HIS A 145 -14.78 31.70 -0.29
N SER A 146 -13.99 31.90 0.76
CA SER A 146 -12.79 32.73 0.68
C SER A 146 -11.97 32.19 -0.49
N ALA A 147 -11.76 33.05 -1.49
CA ALA A 147 -10.99 32.71 -2.68
C ALA A 147 -9.65 32.12 -2.23
N ASP A 148 -9.21 31.02 -2.83
CA ASP A 148 -7.93 30.42 -2.45
C ASP A 148 -6.83 31.48 -2.64
N PRO A 149 -5.97 31.75 -1.65
CA PRO A 149 -4.95 32.81 -1.76
C PRO A 149 -4.02 32.64 -2.96
N LEU A 150 -3.91 31.43 -3.51
CA LEU A 150 -3.09 31.14 -4.70
C LEU A 150 -3.80 31.38 -6.03
N LEU A 151 -5.08 31.77 -6.01
CA LEU A 151 -5.88 31.98 -7.21
C LEU A 151 -5.40 33.18 -8.03
N ALA A 152 -4.94 34.25 -7.38
CA ALA A 152 -4.35 35.40 -8.07
C ALA A 152 -3.08 35.01 -8.84
N THR A 153 -2.22 34.20 -8.22
CA THR A 153 -1.00 33.65 -8.84
C THR A 153 -1.35 32.73 -10.00
N ALA A 154 -2.35 31.87 -9.83
CA ALA A 154 -2.81 30.96 -10.87
C ALA A 154 -3.40 31.70 -12.10
N ARG A 155 -4.15 32.79 -11.88
CA ARG A 155 -4.65 33.67 -12.96
C ARG A 155 -3.53 34.36 -13.72
N LYS A 156 -2.47 34.77 -13.02
CA LYS A 156 -1.28 35.35 -13.66
C LYS A 156 -0.61 34.32 -14.58
N LEU A 157 -0.35 33.12 -14.06
CA LEU A 157 0.22 32.02 -14.83
C LEU A 157 -0.62 31.67 -16.07
N GLN A 158 -1.96 31.70 -15.96
CA GLN A 158 -2.85 31.42 -17.10
C GLN A 158 -2.79 32.49 -18.18
N ARG A 159 -2.68 33.76 -17.79
CA ARG A 159 -2.49 34.87 -18.73
C ARG A 159 -1.13 34.77 -19.42
N ASP A 160 -0.08 34.50 -18.66
CA ASP A 160 1.29 34.39 -19.17
C ASP A 160 1.43 33.18 -20.13
N ALA A 161 0.74 32.07 -19.85
CA ALA A 161 0.76 30.88 -20.70
C ALA A 161 -0.17 30.96 -21.93
N GLY A 162 -1.10 31.92 -21.98
CA GLY A 162 -2.08 32.09 -23.06
C GLY A 162 -3.03 30.89 -23.28
N LYS A 163 -3.03 29.90 -22.38
CA LYS A 163 -3.79 28.64 -22.48
C LYS A 163 -4.28 28.21 -21.10
N VAL A 164 -5.38 27.44 -21.06
CA VAL A 164 -5.93 26.89 -19.81
C VAL A 164 -4.90 25.95 -19.16
N LEU A 165 -4.48 26.25 -17.92
CA LEU A 165 -3.52 25.40 -17.22
C LEU A 165 -4.11 24.02 -16.93
N THR A 166 -3.33 23.00 -17.26
CA THR A 166 -3.63 21.63 -16.83
C THR A 166 -3.43 21.49 -15.33
N LEU A 167 -4.10 20.49 -14.74
CA LEU A 167 -4.01 20.24 -13.31
C LEU A 167 -2.55 19.96 -12.88
N ARG A 168 -1.80 19.20 -13.70
CA ARG A 168 -0.38 18.91 -13.46
C ARG A 168 0.50 20.17 -13.49
N ALA A 169 0.21 21.12 -14.37
CA ALA A 169 0.93 22.39 -14.43
C ALA A 169 0.70 23.22 -13.15
N LEU A 170 -0.55 23.32 -12.68
CA LEU A 170 -0.87 24.02 -11.41
C LEU A 170 -0.15 23.40 -10.21
N GLN A 171 -0.03 22.08 -10.16
CA GLN A 171 0.68 21.40 -9.08
C GLN A 171 2.18 21.65 -9.09
N THR A 172 2.77 21.64 -10.29
CA THR A 172 4.21 21.83 -10.46
C THR A 172 4.60 23.27 -10.12
N GLU A 173 3.85 24.24 -10.64
CA GLU A 173 4.16 25.66 -10.52
C GLU A 173 3.85 26.22 -9.12
N LEU A 174 2.75 25.78 -8.50
CA LEU A 174 2.33 26.25 -7.18
C LEU A 174 2.77 25.33 -6.04
N ARG A 175 3.44 24.21 -6.34
CA ARG A 175 3.86 23.17 -5.36
C ARG A 175 2.72 22.73 -4.43
N ILE A 176 1.53 22.54 -4.98
CA ILE A 176 0.31 22.18 -4.24
C ILE A 176 -0.15 20.74 -4.51
N GLY A 177 -0.85 20.17 -3.53
CA GLY A 177 -1.50 18.86 -3.67
C GLY A 177 -2.69 18.84 -4.65
N GLN A 178 -3.08 17.64 -5.09
CA GLN A 178 -4.16 17.38 -6.08
C GLN A 178 -5.47 18.10 -5.75
N SER A 179 -5.98 17.94 -4.52
CA SER A 179 -7.28 18.48 -4.12
C SER A 179 -7.33 20.01 -4.18
N ARG A 180 -6.19 20.68 -3.90
CA ARG A 180 -6.10 22.14 -3.95
C ARG A 180 -5.96 22.65 -5.38
N ALA A 181 -5.17 21.96 -6.21
CA ALA A 181 -5.08 22.26 -7.64
C ALA A 181 -6.43 22.14 -8.35
N GLN A 182 -7.24 21.14 -7.97
CA GLN A 182 -8.58 20.95 -8.52
C GLN A 182 -9.53 22.09 -8.14
N ARG A 183 -9.52 22.54 -6.87
CA ARG A 183 -10.32 23.71 -6.44
C ARG A 183 -9.93 24.98 -7.19
N ILE A 184 -8.63 25.26 -7.32
CA ILE A 184 -8.14 26.43 -8.06
C ILE A 184 -8.55 26.33 -9.53
N ARG A 185 -8.46 25.16 -10.16
CA ARG A 185 -8.89 24.95 -11.54
C ARG A 185 -10.40 25.21 -11.73
N VAL A 186 -11.24 24.75 -10.81
CA VAL A 186 -12.70 25.01 -10.84
C VAL A 186 -12.97 26.50 -10.67
N GLN A 187 -12.29 27.18 -9.75
CA GLN A 187 -12.46 28.62 -9.55
C GLN A 187 -11.90 29.47 -10.71
N LEU A 188 -10.87 29.00 -11.43
CA LEU A 188 -10.39 29.61 -12.67
C LEU A 188 -11.41 29.47 -13.81
N ALA A 189 -12.09 28.32 -13.90
CA ALA A 189 -13.13 28.08 -14.90
C ALA A 189 -14.44 28.83 -14.59
N GLY A 190 -14.80 28.94 -13.31
CA GLY A 190 -16.02 29.62 -12.85
C GLY A 190 -15.89 31.15 -12.72
N GLY A 191 -14.72 31.73 -12.98
CA GLY A 191 -14.47 33.18 -12.92
C GLY A 191 -14.47 33.89 -14.28
N ALA A 192 -14.97 33.24 -15.33
CA ALA A 192 -15.03 33.77 -16.70
C ALA A 192 -16.44 34.23 -17.11
N ALA A 193 -17.17 34.85 -16.17
CA ALA A 193 -18.43 35.54 -16.42
C ALA A 193 -18.24 37.05 -16.27
#